data_AF-A0A815IJ97-F1
#
_entry.id   AF-A0A815IJ97-F1
#
_cell.length_a   1.000
_cell.length_b   1.000
_cell.length_c   1.000
_cell.angle_alpha   90.00
_cell.angle_beta   90.00
_cell.angle_gamma   90.00
#
_symmetry.space_group_name_H-M   'P 1'
#
loop_
_entity.id
_entity.type
_entity.pdbx_description
1 polymer ?
#
loop_
_entity_poly.entity_id
_entity_poly.type
_entity_poly.pdbx_seq_one_letter_code
_entity_poly.pdbx_strand_id
1 'polypeptide(L)'
;MDDKLLKLTDYVLRNYIDCPRYPIEKWNHFNLIQDRPRTNNHVEGYHRQLNAHIGIHPNIWTWMMNVQKAEELSAIRVEQEDEQGRTTRKRKKHNVDHDIHLGSARQALLSEEIDLEEYQRLCR
;
A
#
# COMPACT_ATOMS: atom_id res chain seq x y z
N MET A 1 13.80 19.22 -21.54
CA MET A 1 13.00 18.46 -20.54
C MET A 1 12.34 19.47 -19.62
N ASP A 2 11.11 19.19 -19.17
CA ASP A 2 10.38 20.03 -18.21
C ASP A 2 11.10 20.06 -16.85
N ASP A 3 11.30 21.24 -16.26
CA ASP A 3 11.97 21.45 -14.96
C ASP A 3 11.28 20.67 -13.83
N LYS A 4 9.95 20.52 -13.91
CA LYS A 4 9.19 19.71 -12.96
C LYS A 4 9.53 18.23 -13.07
N LEU A 5 9.71 17.73 -14.30
CA LEU A 5 10.08 16.35 -14.53
C LEU A 5 11.48 16.08 -13.99
N LEU A 6 12.42 17.01 -14.18
CA LEU A 6 13.78 16.88 -13.65
C LEU A 6 13.80 16.81 -12.11
N LYS A 7 13.05 17.69 -11.45
CA LYS A 7 12.89 17.67 -9.98
C LYS A 7 12.26 16.38 -9.47
N LEU A 8 11.27 15.85 -10.19
CA LEU A 8 10.67 14.56 -9.86
C LEU A 8 11.67 13.42 -10.02
N THR A 9 12.41 13.38 -11.14
CA THR A 9 13.42 12.33 -11.38
C THR A 9 14.51 12.37 -10.33
N ASP A 10 15.02 13.55 -9.99
CA ASP A 10 16.05 13.73 -8.96
C ASP A 10 15.56 13.30 -7.57
N TYR A 11 14.30 13.63 -7.22
CA TYR A 11 13.68 13.14 -6.00
C TYR A 11 13.57 11.60 -5.97
N VAL A 12 13.13 10.99 -7.06
CA VAL A 12 12.96 9.52 -7.15
C VAL A 12 14.31 8.82 -7.05
N LEU A 13 15.30 9.25 -7.83
CA LEU A 13 16.65 8.67 -7.82
C LEU A 13 17.25 8.74 -6.41
N ARG A 14 17.23 9.91 -5.78
CA ARG A 14 17.81 10.11 -4.44
C ARG A 14 17.12 9.32 -3.34
N ASN A 15 15.79 9.22 -3.36
CA ASN A 15 15.04 8.63 -2.23
C ASN A 15 14.72 7.14 -2.41
N TYR A 16 14.80 6.61 -3.63
CA TYR A 16 14.35 5.24 -3.94
C TYR A 16 15.39 4.42 -4.71
N ILE A 17 16.31 5.01 -5.48
CA ILE A 17 17.26 4.23 -6.30
C ILE A 17 18.67 4.24 -5.69
N ASP A 18 19.27 5.42 -5.55
CA ASP A 18 20.69 5.55 -5.20
C ASP A 18 20.95 5.32 -3.71
N CYS A 19 20.07 5.88 -2.87
CA CYS A 19 20.12 5.70 -1.42
C CYS A 19 18.68 5.57 -0.93
N PRO A 20 18.05 4.39 -1.12
CA PRO A 20 16.69 4.22 -0.69
C PRO A 20 16.63 4.47 0.81
N ARG A 21 15.79 5.43 1.23
CA ARG A 21 15.58 5.77 2.65
C ARG A 21 15.20 4.53 3.47
N TYR A 22 14.72 3.50 2.77
CA TYR A 22 14.06 2.34 3.27
C TYR A 22 14.41 1.10 2.41
N PRO A 23 14.76 -0.04 3.01
CA PRO A 23 15.08 -1.26 2.25
C PRO A 23 13.94 -1.68 1.32
N ILE A 24 14.28 -2.26 0.16
CA ILE A 24 13.34 -2.62 -0.92
C ILE A 24 12.33 -3.67 -0.45
N GLU A 25 12.75 -4.60 0.41
CA GLU A 25 11.90 -5.61 1.03
C GLU A 25 10.72 -4.98 1.78
N LYS A 26 10.94 -3.75 2.25
CA LYS A 26 9.97 -2.98 3.01
C LYS A 26 9.07 -2.08 2.15
N TRP A 27 9.20 -2.09 0.83
CA TRP A 27 8.38 -1.26 -0.07
C TRP A 27 6.98 -1.85 -0.29
N ASN A 28 6.83 -3.18 -0.22
CA ASN A 28 5.52 -3.83 -0.26
C ASN A 28 4.95 -3.94 1.16
N HIS A 29 3.90 -3.17 1.44
CA HIS A 29 3.22 -3.16 2.74
C HIS A 29 2.64 -4.53 3.14
N PHE A 30 2.29 -5.39 2.17
CA PHE A 30 1.77 -6.73 2.45
C PHE A 30 2.85 -7.70 2.94
N ASN A 31 4.13 -7.42 2.67
CA ASN A 31 5.25 -8.25 3.13
C ASN A 31 5.66 -7.91 4.58
N LEU A 32 5.07 -6.88 5.19
CA LEU A 32 5.47 -6.34 6.49
C LEU A 32 4.27 -6.13 7.42
N ILE A 33 3.59 -7.21 7.78
CA ILE A 33 2.46 -7.10 8.71
C ILE A 33 2.92 -6.64 10.10
N GLN A 34 4.14 -7.00 10.52
CA GLN A 34 4.72 -6.63 11.82
C GLN A 34 5.24 -5.18 11.89
N ASP A 35 5.43 -4.50 10.76
CA ASP A 35 6.08 -3.18 10.65
C ASP A 35 5.06 -2.07 10.28
N ARG A 36 3.79 -2.27 10.61
CA ARG A 36 2.72 -1.28 10.38
C ARG A 36 2.79 -0.15 11.43
N PRO A 37 2.45 1.11 11.06
CA PRO A 37 2.09 1.61 9.74
C PRO A 37 3.16 2.54 9.14
N ARG A 38 3.85 2.08 8.08
CA ARG A 38 4.87 2.88 7.39
C ARG A 38 4.31 3.95 6.44
N THR A 39 3.10 3.75 5.92
CA THR A 39 2.43 4.67 5.00
C THR A 39 1.16 5.24 5.64
N ASN A 40 0.75 6.42 5.19
CA ASN A 40 -0.50 7.07 5.62
C ASN A 40 -1.76 6.38 5.07
N ASN A 41 -1.64 5.31 4.27
CA ASN A 41 -2.77 4.56 3.71
C ASN A 41 -3.80 4.12 4.76
N HIS A 42 -3.36 3.80 5.98
CA HIS A 42 -4.26 3.45 7.07
C HIS A 42 -5.08 4.65 7.56
N VAL A 43 -4.45 5.83 7.68
CA VAL A 43 -5.09 7.11 8.02
C VAL A 43 -6.03 7.55 6.90
N GLU A 44 -5.58 7.52 5.64
CA GLU A 44 -6.41 7.84 4.48
C GLU A 44 -7.63 6.91 4.38
N GLY A 45 -7.41 5.60 4.61
CA GLY A 45 -8.48 4.61 4.64
C GLY A 45 -9.48 4.86 5.76
N TYR A 46 -9.01 5.23 6.96
CA TYR A 46 -9.85 5.62 8.09
C TYR A 46 -10.69 6.85 7.76
N HIS A 47 -10.07 7.94 7.27
CA HIS A 47 -10.81 9.14 6.89
C HIS A 47 -11.80 8.89 5.76
N ARG A 48 -11.44 8.06 4.76
CA ARG A 48 -12.36 7.68 3.69
C ARG A 48 -13.57 6.92 4.23
N GLN A 49 -13.37 5.98 5.14
CA GLN A 49 -14.46 5.25 5.78
C GLN A 49 -15.34 6.23 6.58
N LEU A 50 -14.73 7.08 7.39
CA LEU A 50 -15.45 8.04 8.23
C LEU A 50 -16.29 9.00 7.37
N ASN A 51 -15.70 9.58 6.33
CA ASN A 51 -16.40 10.47 5.40
C ASN A 51 -17.56 9.77 4.67
N ALA A 52 -17.41 8.49 4.33
CA ALA A 52 -18.47 7.72 3.70
C ALA A 52 -19.68 7.46 4.63
N HIS A 53 -19.46 7.37 5.94
CA HIS A 53 -20.53 7.12 6.91
C HIS A 53 -21.17 8.41 7.43
N ILE A 54 -20.37 9.47 7.61
CA ILE A 54 -20.81 10.75 8.17
C ILE A 54 -21.57 11.59 7.14
N GLY A 55 -21.20 11.50 5.85
CA GLY A 55 -21.76 12.35 4.81
C GLY A 55 -21.30 13.81 4.90
N ILE A 56 -22.00 14.69 4.18
CA ILE A 56 -21.68 16.12 4.07
C ILE A 56 -22.50 16.90 5.11
N HIS A 57 -21.83 17.65 5.98
CA HIS A 57 -22.40 18.49 7.04
C HIS A 57 -23.26 17.74 8.10
N PRO A 58 -22.69 16.79 8.86
CA PRO A 58 -23.38 16.19 10.00
C PRO A 58 -23.61 17.22 11.12
N ASN A 59 -24.61 16.99 11.98
CA ASN A 59 -24.64 17.65 13.29
C ASN A 59 -23.54 17.04 14.20
N ILE A 60 -23.21 17.74 15.28
CA ILE A 60 -22.12 17.35 16.19
C ILE A 60 -22.32 15.98 16.83
N TRP A 61 -23.57 15.59 17.13
CA TRP A 61 -23.89 14.31 17.74
C TRP A 61 -23.69 13.15 16.77
N THR A 62 -24.19 13.30 15.54
CA THR A 62 -23.97 12.33 14.46
C THR A 62 -22.49 12.18 14.15
N TRP A 63 -21.73 13.28 14.13
CA TRP A 63 -20.29 13.23 13.95
C TRP A 63 -19.62 12.43 15.09
N MET A 64 -19.90 12.77 16.35
CA MET A 64 -19.31 12.12 17.52
C MET A 64 -19.59 10.62 17.56
N MET A 65 -20.85 10.21 17.33
CA MET A 65 -21.22 8.78 17.32
C MET A 65 -20.49 8.00 16.23
N ASN A 66 -20.34 8.58 15.04
CA ASN A 66 -19.63 7.91 13.93
C ASN A 66 -18.13 7.81 14.18
N VAL A 67 -17.51 8.84 14.79
CA VAL A 67 -16.11 8.79 15.19
C VAL A 67 -15.90 7.70 16.24
N GLN A 68 -16.71 7.67 17.30
CA GLN A 68 -16.63 6.63 18.34
C GLN A 68 -16.75 5.22 17.75
N LYS A 69 -17.72 5.02 16.86
CA LYS A 69 -17.91 3.73 16.17
C LYS A 69 -16.74 3.36 15.26
N ALA A 70 -16.15 4.33 14.55
CA ALA A 70 -15.00 4.11 13.69
C ALA A 70 -13.74 3.73 14.50
N GLU A 71 -13.55 4.34 15.67
CA GLU A 71 -12.49 3.99 16.62
C GLU A 71 -12.68 2.57 17.17
N GLU A 72 -13.88 2.24 17.65
CA GLU A 72 -14.19 0.90 18.18
C GLU A 72 -13.92 -0.20 17.15
N LEU A 73 -14.41 -0.04 15.92
CA LEU A 73 -14.15 -0.97 14.82
C LEU A 73 -12.65 -1.06 14.46
N SER A 74 -11.92 0.04 14.60
CA SER A 74 -10.48 0.07 14.35
C SER A 74 -9.71 -0.67 15.43
N ALA A 75 -10.07 -0.49 16.70
CA ALA A 75 -9.48 -1.18 17.85
C ALA A 75 -9.68 -2.69 17.75
N ILE A 76 -10.92 -3.15 17.53
CA ILE A 76 -11.24 -4.58 17.34
C ILE A 76 -10.40 -5.17 16.19
N ARG A 77 -10.27 -4.44 15.08
CA ARG A 77 -9.46 -4.91 13.95
C ARG A 77 -7.98 -5.04 14.32
N VAL A 78 -7.42 -4.07 15.01
CA VAL A 78 -6.00 -4.08 15.42
C VAL A 78 -5.73 -5.27 16.34
N GLU A 79 -6.60 -5.49 17.34
CA GLU A 79 -6.51 -6.63 18.25
C GLU A 79 -6.56 -7.96 17.49
N GLN A 80 -7.51 -8.13 16.57
CA GLN A 80 -7.58 -9.33 15.74
C GLN A 80 -6.36 -9.54 14.83
N GLU A 81 -5.80 -8.46 14.27
CA GLU A 81 -4.61 -8.54 13.43
C GLU A 81 -3.37 -8.93 14.24
N ASP A 82 -3.28 -8.45 15.48
CA ASP A 82 -2.20 -8.76 16.42
C ASP A 82 -2.27 -10.23 16.88
N GLU A 83 -3.44 -10.68 17.36
CA GLU A 83 -3.67 -12.07 17.78
C GLU A 83 -3.38 -13.09 16.68
N GLN A 84 -3.75 -12.78 15.44
CA GLN A 84 -3.56 -13.69 14.31
C GLN A 84 -2.19 -13.54 13.65
N GLY A 85 -1.40 -12.52 14.02
CA GLY A 85 -0.15 -12.16 13.36
C GLY A 85 -0.30 -11.86 11.86
N ARG A 86 -1.51 -11.54 11.38
CA ARG A 86 -1.80 -11.34 9.96
C ARG A 86 -2.91 -10.30 9.73
N THR A 87 -2.89 -9.69 8.55
CA THR A 87 -3.91 -8.72 8.13
C THR A 87 -5.29 -9.38 8.00
N THR A 88 -6.33 -8.74 8.54
CA THR A 88 -7.73 -9.18 8.37
C THR A 88 -8.28 -8.77 7.00
N ARG A 89 -7.69 -7.74 6.39
CA ARG A 89 -8.08 -7.25 5.06
C ARG A 89 -7.69 -8.26 3.98
N LYS A 90 -8.69 -8.79 3.27
CA LYS A 90 -8.48 -9.61 2.08
C LYS A 90 -7.83 -8.78 0.98
N ARG A 91 -6.79 -9.33 0.36
CA ARG A 91 -6.24 -8.80 -0.89
C ARG A 91 -7.22 -9.09 -2.03
N LYS A 92 -7.38 -8.16 -2.97
CA LYS A 92 -8.15 -8.42 -4.18
C LYS A 92 -7.45 -9.49 -5.00
N LYS A 93 -8.19 -10.48 -5.50
CA LYS A 93 -7.62 -11.61 -6.25
C LYS A 93 -6.72 -11.16 -7.40
N HIS A 94 -7.17 -10.21 -8.22
CA HIS A 94 -6.35 -9.69 -9.33
C HIS A 94 -5.00 -9.12 -8.89
N ASN A 95 -4.90 -8.48 -7.71
CA ASN A 95 -3.62 -7.97 -7.21
C ASN A 95 -2.69 -9.10 -6.78
N VAL A 96 -3.26 -10.20 -6.27
CA VAL A 96 -2.47 -11.39 -5.92
C VAL A 96 -1.99 -12.07 -7.20
N ASP A 97 -2.88 -12.27 -8.16
CA ASP A 97 -2.55 -12.88 -9.46
C ASP A 97 -1.49 -12.03 -10.20
N HIS A 98 -1.60 -10.70 -10.14
CA HIS A 98 -0.63 -9.78 -10.73
C HIS A 98 0.75 -9.84 -10.03
N ASP A 99 0.79 -9.89 -8.69
CA ASP A 99 2.07 -10.07 -7.96
C ASP A 99 2.74 -11.39 -8.34
N ILE A 100 1.96 -12.48 -8.47
CA ILE A 100 2.45 -13.79 -8.90
C ILE A 100 3.03 -13.69 -10.31
N HIS A 101 2.28 -13.10 -11.24
CA HIS A 101 2.71 -12.88 -12.62
C HIS A 101 4.03 -12.10 -12.71
N LEU A 102 4.13 -10.97 -11.99
CA LEU A 102 5.35 -10.15 -11.94
C LEU A 102 6.52 -10.92 -11.31
N GLY A 103 6.24 -11.75 -10.29
CA GLY A 103 7.22 -12.62 -9.67
C GLY A 103 7.78 -13.66 -10.63
N SER A 104 6.91 -14.33 -11.39
CA SER A 104 7.29 -15.30 -12.42
C SER A 104 8.09 -14.65 -13.55
N ALA A 105 7.64 -13.50 -14.05
CA ALA A 105 8.37 -12.75 -15.09
C ALA A 105 9.77 -12.33 -14.59
N ARG A 106 9.88 -11.91 -13.33
CA ARG A 106 11.18 -11.56 -12.73
C ARG A 106 12.10 -12.77 -12.62
N GLN A 107 11.58 -13.93 -12.25
CA GLN A 107 12.38 -15.16 -12.20
C GLN A 107 12.87 -15.56 -13.58
N ALA A 108 12.01 -15.51 -14.61
CA ALA A 108 12.39 -15.82 -15.99
C ALA A 108 13.50 -14.89 -16.52
N LEU A 109 13.47 -13.61 -16.15
CA LEU A 109 14.55 -12.67 -16.49
C LEU A 109 15.86 -13.05 -15.78
N LEU A 110 15.79 -13.41 -14.49
CA LEU A 110 16.96 -13.80 -13.70
C LEU A 110 17.55 -15.15 -14.14
N SER A 111 16.74 -16.06 -14.67
CA SER A 111 17.20 -17.32 -15.28
C SER A 111 17.65 -17.17 -16.73
N GLU A 112 17.67 -15.95 -17.27
CA GLU A 112 18.04 -15.63 -18.65
C GLU A 112 17.15 -16.32 -19.71
N GLU A 113 15.94 -16.73 -19.34
CA GLU A 113 14.95 -17.33 -20.24
C GLU A 113 14.26 -16.29 -21.13
N ILE A 114 14.14 -15.08 -20.62
CA ILE A 114 13.58 -13.92 -21.35
C ILE A 114 14.55 -12.74 -21.27
N ASP A 115 14.53 -11.90 -22.29
CA ASP A 115 15.32 -10.66 -22.30
C ASP A 115 14.61 -9.50 -21.56
N LEU A 116 15.32 -8.39 -21.41
CA LEU A 116 14.82 -7.21 -20.71
C LEU A 116 13.62 -6.57 -21.44
N GLU A 117 13.58 -6.61 -22.77
CA GLU A 117 12.48 -6.02 -23.54
C GLU A 117 11.19 -6.81 -23.33
N GLU A 118 11.28 -8.14 -23.37
CA GLU A 118 10.16 -9.03 -23.16
C GLU A 118 9.68 -8.98 -21.71
N TYR A 119 10.60 -8.89 -20.74
CA TYR A 119 10.24 -8.62 -19.35
C TYR A 119 9.44 -7.31 -19.20
N GLN A 120 9.90 -6.22 -19.83
CA GLN A 120 9.20 -4.93 -19.79
C GLN A 120 7.81 -5.00 -20.42
N ARG A 121 7.60 -5.81 -21.46
CA ARG A 121 6.26 -6.03 -22.05
C ARG A 121 5.34 -6.77 -21.09
N LEU A 122 5.84 -7.80 -20.41
CA LEU A 122 5.08 -8.58 -19.44
C LEU A 122 4.70 -7.80 -18.17
N CYS A 123 5.46 -6.76 -17.83
CA CYS A 123 5.22 -5.90 -16.66
C CYS A 123 4.35 -4.67 -16.95
N ARG A 124 3.93 -4.42 -18.19
CA ARG A 124 2.97 -3.37 -18.55
C ARG A 124 1.53 -3.81 -18.26
#